data_AF-A0A1V4XY43-F1
#
_entry.id   AF-A0A1V4XY43-F1
#
_cell.length_a   1.000
_cell.length_b   1.000
_cell.length_c   1.000
_cell.angle_alpha   90.00
_cell.angle_beta   90.00
_cell.angle_gamma   90.00
#
_symmetry.space_group_name_H-M   'P 1'
#
loop_
_entity.id
_entity.type
_entity.pdbx_description
1 polymer ?
#
loop_
_entity_poly.entity_id
_entity_poly.type
_entity_poly.pdbx_seq_one_letter_code
_entity_poly.pdbx_strand_id
1 'polypeptide(L)'
;MGALTEILDGVEAIAKSISDIGKIIEAIQKGKDYFEKRYKDAKNDVKEILEEINKTLITTSSATSILTHFSFVDDPKSYAADLREFNNRIVDGKSEIDRLRQDIDEYRGHCSKIRYHADRIKEGNKLDYLFRIFGIDSEEENKKLSATLLEIYETERDHYLTVHEVCDNLRKAIDHVHETLGGPGLIQPGKVPEAAALLSEYGRAFMKIESAANHRVFQIRELIRALS
;
A
#
# COMPACT_ATOMS: atom_id res chain seq x y z
N MET A 1 -19.88 -18.80 3.97
CA MET A 1 -18.51 -18.53 3.48
C MET A 1 -17.65 -18.35 4.71
N GLY A 2 -16.56 -19.12 4.86
CA GLY A 2 -15.74 -19.13 6.08
C GLY A 2 -14.81 -17.92 6.16
N ALA A 3 -14.41 -17.54 7.37
CA ALA A 3 -13.54 -16.39 7.64
C ALA A 3 -12.25 -16.39 6.79
N LEU A 4 -11.66 -17.58 6.57
CA LEU A 4 -10.49 -17.76 5.70
C LEU A 4 -10.73 -17.24 4.27
N THR A 5 -11.84 -17.64 3.62
CA THR A 5 -12.12 -17.23 2.22
C THR A 5 -12.31 -15.72 2.11
N GLU A 6 -13.05 -15.12 3.05
CA GLU A 6 -13.28 -13.67 3.08
C GLU A 6 -11.96 -12.90 3.19
N ILE A 7 -11.06 -13.34 4.07
CA ILE A 7 -9.75 -12.72 4.28
C ILE A 7 -8.86 -12.89 3.04
N LEU A 8 -8.85 -14.08 2.42
CA LEU A 8 -8.06 -14.33 1.21
C LEU A 8 -8.54 -13.50 0.02
N ASP A 9 -9.85 -13.34 -0.16
CA ASP A 9 -10.43 -12.52 -1.21
C ASP A 9 -10.07 -11.03 -1.02
N GLY A 10 -10.14 -10.54 0.23
CA GLY A 10 -9.71 -9.19 0.58
C GLY A 10 -8.22 -8.95 0.30
N VAL A 11 -7.36 -9.90 0.69
CA VAL A 11 -5.91 -9.85 0.43
C VAL A 11 -5.60 -9.83 -1.07
N GLU A 12 -6.33 -10.59 -1.88
CA GLU A 12 -6.13 -10.61 -3.34
C GLU A 12 -6.55 -9.27 -3.99
N ALA A 13 -7.65 -8.67 -3.54
CA ALA A 13 -8.09 -7.35 -3.99
C ALA A 13 -7.05 -6.25 -3.67
N ILE A 14 -6.51 -6.29 -2.46
CA ILE A 14 -5.42 -5.40 -2.03
C ILE A 14 -4.18 -5.57 -2.90
N ALA A 15 -3.74 -6.82 -3.13
CA ALA A 15 -2.55 -7.09 -3.94
C ALA A 15 -2.72 -6.56 -5.38
N LYS A 16 -3.93 -6.63 -5.92
CA LYS A 16 -4.27 -6.05 -7.22
C LYS A 16 -4.20 -4.53 -7.22
N SER A 17 -4.76 -3.87 -6.20
CA SER A 17 -4.69 -2.41 -6.02
C SER A 17 -3.24 -1.91 -5.98
N ILE A 18 -2.35 -2.60 -5.24
CA ILE A 18 -0.90 -2.29 -5.21
C ILE A 18 -0.26 -2.50 -6.59
N SER A 19 -0.67 -3.55 -7.31
CA SER A 19 -0.18 -3.79 -8.67
C SER A 19 -0.54 -2.64 -9.62
N ASP A 20 -1.74 -2.08 -9.50
CA ASP A 20 -2.24 -0.99 -10.34
C ASP A 20 -1.43 0.32 -10.18
N ILE A 21 -0.71 0.51 -9.07
CA ILE A 21 0.30 1.59 -8.92
C ILE A 21 1.38 1.52 -10.00
N GLY A 22 1.63 0.35 -10.60
CA GLY A 22 2.52 0.21 -11.74
C GLY A 22 2.14 1.11 -12.92
N LYS A 23 0.84 1.33 -13.15
CA LYS A 23 0.36 2.23 -14.21
C LYS A 23 0.74 3.68 -13.95
N ILE A 24 0.67 4.11 -12.68
CA ILE A 24 1.11 5.43 -12.24
C ILE A 24 2.60 5.62 -12.53
N ILE A 25 3.42 4.65 -12.11
CA ILE A 25 4.87 4.69 -12.31
C ILE A 25 5.21 4.79 -13.80
N GLU A 26 4.57 3.97 -14.63
CA GLU A 26 4.76 4.01 -16.09
C GLU A 26 4.35 5.36 -16.69
N ALA A 27 3.23 5.92 -16.25
CA ALA A 27 2.73 7.18 -16.77
C ALA A 27 3.65 8.35 -16.41
N ILE A 28 4.14 8.40 -15.16
CA ILE A 28 5.12 9.41 -14.73
C ILE A 28 6.46 9.22 -15.45
N GLN A 29 6.93 7.98 -15.63
CA GLN A 29 8.16 7.69 -16.37
C GLN A 29 8.08 8.20 -17.82
N LYS A 30 6.92 8.05 -18.48
CA LYS A 30 6.69 8.58 -19.84
C LYS A 30 6.60 10.11 -19.86
N GLY A 31 6.09 10.72 -18.80
CA GLY A 31 5.90 12.18 -18.68
C GLY A 31 7.10 12.96 -18.12
N LYS A 32 8.13 12.30 -17.58
CA LYS A 32 9.20 12.98 -16.84
C LYS A 32 9.92 14.08 -17.62
N ASP A 33 10.27 13.83 -18.88
CA ASP A 33 10.99 14.80 -19.73
C ASP A 33 10.13 16.03 -20.03
N TYR A 34 8.81 15.87 -19.98
CA TYR A 34 7.83 16.93 -20.15
C TYR A 34 7.78 17.84 -18.92
N PHE A 35 7.76 17.24 -17.73
CA PHE A 35 7.81 17.99 -16.46
C PHE A 35 9.11 18.78 -16.31
N GLU A 36 10.26 18.19 -16.63
CA GLU A 36 11.57 18.84 -16.49
C GLU A 36 11.74 20.08 -17.35
N LYS A 37 11.19 20.05 -18.57
CA LYS A 37 11.34 21.14 -19.54
C LYS A 37 10.34 22.27 -19.33
N ARG A 38 9.13 21.98 -18.83
CA ARG A 38 8.01 22.93 -18.89
C ARG A 38 7.26 23.17 -17.57
N TYR A 39 7.34 22.25 -16.61
CA TYR A 39 6.56 22.32 -15.36
C TYR A 39 7.39 21.93 -14.14
N LYS A 40 8.40 22.75 -13.81
CA LYS A 40 9.28 22.54 -12.65
C LYS A 40 8.50 22.44 -11.32
N ASP A 41 7.42 23.20 -11.18
CA ASP A 41 6.58 23.12 -9.98
C ASP A 41 5.81 21.80 -9.94
N ALA A 42 5.22 21.35 -11.06
CA ALA A 42 4.54 20.06 -11.14
C ALA A 42 5.49 18.87 -10.94
N LYS A 43 6.77 19.01 -11.29
CA LYS A 43 7.81 18.01 -10.99
C LYS A 43 7.96 17.82 -9.48
N ASN A 44 7.99 18.90 -8.71
CA ASN A 44 8.06 18.84 -7.25
C ASN A 44 6.77 18.25 -6.67
N ASP A 45 5.61 18.65 -7.20
CA ASP A 45 4.32 18.11 -6.76
C ASP A 45 4.27 16.60 -6.99
N VAL A 46 4.60 16.10 -8.19
CA VAL A 46 4.66 14.67 -8.51
C VAL A 46 5.66 13.92 -7.62
N LYS A 47 6.77 14.56 -7.23
CA LYS A 47 7.72 13.98 -6.29
C LYS A 47 7.10 13.82 -4.89
N GLU A 48 6.37 14.81 -4.39
CA GLU A 48 5.62 14.69 -3.13
C GLU A 48 4.63 13.51 -3.20
N ILE A 49 3.91 13.34 -4.31
CA ILE A 49 2.99 12.19 -4.51
C ILE A 49 3.72 10.86 -4.37
N LEU A 50 4.83 10.72 -5.09
CA LEU A 50 5.62 9.50 -5.10
C LEU A 50 6.18 9.20 -3.70
N GLU A 51 6.57 10.23 -2.95
CA GLU A 51 7.01 10.10 -1.56
C GLU A 51 5.88 9.59 -0.65
N GLU A 52 4.66 10.12 -0.80
CA GLU A 52 3.48 9.67 -0.04
C GLU A 52 3.05 8.24 -0.37
N ILE A 53 3.02 7.87 -1.66
CA ILE A 53 2.75 6.49 -2.10
C ILE A 53 3.85 5.56 -1.54
N ASN A 54 5.11 5.97 -1.59
CA ASN A 54 6.23 5.19 -1.06
C ASN A 54 6.11 4.97 0.45
N LYS A 55 5.72 5.97 1.24
CA LYS A 55 5.46 5.80 2.69
C LYS A 55 4.33 4.80 2.92
N THR A 56 3.23 4.95 2.20
CA THR A 56 2.05 4.08 2.29
C THR A 56 2.40 2.61 2.00
N LEU A 57 3.23 2.36 0.97
CA LEU A 57 3.68 1.01 0.63
C LEU A 57 4.67 0.43 1.64
N ILE A 58 5.58 1.24 2.21
CA ILE A 58 6.46 0.80 3.29
C ILE A 58 5.64 0.39 4.51
N THR A 59 4.69 1.24 4.91
CA THR A 59 3.72 0.97 5.98
C THR A 59 2.96 -0.33 5.73
N THR A 60 2.47 -0.53 4.50
CA THR A 60 1.77 -1.76 4.10
C THR A 60 2.67 -2.99 4.26
N SER A 61 3.91 -2.94 3.75
CA SER A 61 4.87 -4.04 3.88
C SER A 61 5.19 -4.36 5.33
N SER A 62 5.40 -3.34 6.17
CA SER A 62 5.67 -3.49 7.60
C SER A 62 4.49 -4.16 8.31
N ALA A 63 3.25 -3.74 8.02
CA ALA A 63 2.06 -4.35 8.59
C ALA A 63 1.95 -5.84 8.21
N THR A 64 2.21 -6.18 6.94
CA THR A 64 2.13 -7.57 6.50
C THR A 64 3.22 -8.46 7.09
N SER A 65 4.39 -7.91 7.43
CA SER A 65 5.51 -8.65 8.02
C SER A 65 5.16 -9.38 9.33
N ILE A 66 4.14 -8.89 10.05
CA ILE A 66 3.63 -9.45 11.30
C ILE A 66 3.22 -10.92 11.12
N LEU A 67 2.58 -11.26 10.00
CA LEU A 67 2.11 -12.62 9.72
C LEU A 67 3.02 -13.41 8.78
N THR A 68 3.79 -12.76 7.91
CA THR A 68 4.58 -13.45 6.89
C THR A 68 5.87 -14.06 7.44
N HIS A 69 6.41 -13.50 8.54
CA HIS A 69 7.71 -13.93 9.11
C HIS A 69 7.56 -14.65 10.46
N PHE A 70 6.35 -15.11 10.80
CA PHE A 70 6.10 -15.93 11.99
C PHE A 70 5.63 -17.33 11.60
N SER A 71 6.14 -18.33 12.32
CA SER A 71 5.75 -19.74 12.17
C SER A 71 5.94 -20.46 13.50
N PHE A 72 5.01 -21.35 13.85
CA PHE A 72 5.22 -22.26 14.98
C PHE A 72 6.34 -23.25 14.63
N VAL A 73 7.20 -23.56 15.61
CA VAL A 73 8.17 -24.65 15.46
C VAL A 73 7.40 -25.96 15.58
N ASP A 74 7.68 -26.93 14.70
CA ASP A 74 7.03 -28.25 14.72
C ASP A 74 7.60 -29.15 15.83
N ASP A 75 7.58 -28.67 17.07
CA ASP A 75 7.96 -29.40 18.27
C ASP A 75 6.96 -29.11 19.40
N PRO A 76 6.19 -30.10 19.87
CA PRO A 76 5.26 -29.91 20.99
C PRO A 76 5.88 -29.33 22.27
N LYS A 77 7.20 -29.48 22.45
CA LYS A 77 7.93 -28.92 23.59
C LYS A 77 8.18 -27.41 23.46
N SER A 78 8.22 -26.86 22.23
CA SER A 78 8.40 -25.43 21.99
C SER A 78 7.08 -24.66 22.04
N TYR A 79 5.94 -25.33 21.89
CA TYR A 79 4.63 -24.69 21.75
C TYR A 79 4.34 -23.64 22.83
N ALA A 80 4.68 -23.89 24.10
CA ALA A 80 4.46 -22.90 25.16
C ALA A 80 5.30 -21.62 24.99
N ALA A 81 6.52 -21.74 24.46
CA ALA A 81 7.38 -20.59 24.13
C ALA A 81 6.91 -19.89 22.85
N ASP A 82 6.58 -20.66 21.81
CA ASP A 82 6.11 -20.14 20.52
C ASP A 82 4.79 -19.38 20.67
N LEU A 83 3.87 -19.86 21.51
CA LEU A 83 2.62 -19.18 21.83
C LEU A 83 2.85 -17.85 22.56
N ARG A 84 3.87 -17.78 23.43
CA ARG A 84 4.23 -16.54 24.11
C ARG A 84 4.84 -15.54 23.12
N GLU A 85 5.74 -15.99 22.24
CA GLU A 85 6.30 -15.16 21.18
C GLU A 85 5.20 -14.66 20.23
N PHE A 86 4.31 -15.54 19.80
CA PHE A 86 3.16 -15.19 18.96
C PHE A 86 2.28 -14.12 19.61
N ASN A 87 1.94 -14.29 20.89
CA ASN A 87 1.12 -13.34 21.61
C ASN A 87 1.81 -11.97 21.76
N ASN A 88 3.12 -11.95 22.02
CA ASN A 88 3.89 -10.70 22.06
C ASN A 88 3.89 -10.01 20.69
N ARG A 89 4.17 -10.76 19.60
CA ARG A 89 4.12 -10.23 18.23
C ARG A 89 2.73 -9.74 17.83
N ILE A 90 1.66 -10.37 18.29
CA ILE A 90 0.30 -9.90 18.07
C ILE A 90 0.03 -8.59 18.81
N VAL A 91 0.43 -8.48 20.08
CA VAL A 91 0.21 -7.27 20.88
C VAL A 91 0.99 -6.10 20.31
N ASP A 92 2.27 -6.34 19.98
CA ASP A 92 3.12 -5.35 19.31
C ASP A 92 2.58 -5.02 17.92
N GLY A 93 2.16 -6.04 17.17
CA GLY A 93 1.59 -5.90 15.83
C GLY A 93 0.26 -5.15 15.79
N LYS A 94 -0.63 -5.35 16.77
CA LYS A 94 -1.89 -4.60 16.90
C LYS A 94 -1.62 -3.13 17.23
N SER A 95 -0.67 -2.87 18.12
CA SER A 95 -0.23 -1.51 18.45
C SER A 95 0.39 -0.81 17.24
N GLU A 96 1.18 -1.54 16.45
CA GLU A 96 1.75 -1.04 15.20
C GLU A 96 0.68 -0.78 14.15
N ILE A 97 -0.28 -1.69 13.96
CA ILE A 97 -1.43 -1.49 13.06
C ILE A 97 -2.21 -0.21 13.43
N ASP A 98 -2.44 0.03 14.72
CA ASP A 98 -3.16 1.22 15.18
C ASP A 98 -2.34 2.51 14.94
N ARG A 99 -1.00 2.47 15.08
CA ARG A 99 -0.12 3.60 14.70
C ARG A 99 -0.14 3.85 13.19
N LEU A 100 -0.01 2.79 12.40
CA LEU A 100 0.00 2.91 10.94
C LEU A 100 -1.29 3.55 10.43
N ARG A 101 -2.44 3.24 11.04
CA ARG A 101 -3.71 3.92 10.76
C ARG A 101 -3.68 5.42 11.05
N GLN A 102 -3.07 5.83 12.17
CA GLN A 102 -2.94 7.24 12.52
C GLN A 102 -2.04 7.98 11.54
N ASP A 103 -0.90 7.39 11.15
CA ASP A 103 0.01 7.97 10.16
C ASP A 103 -0.69 8.17 8.80
N ILE A 104 -1.56 7.23 8.41
CA ILE A 104 -2.35 7.30 7.16
C ILE A 104 -3.38 8.43 7.17
N ASP A 105 -4.06 8.65 8.28
CA ASP A 105 -5.01 9.76 8.42
C ASP A 105 -4.32 11.12 8.27
N GLU A 106 -3.05 11.24 8.67
CA GLU A 106 -2.22 12.42 8.46
C GLU A 106 -1.86 12.60 6.97
N TYR A 107 -1.48 11.52 6.28
CA TYR A 107 -1.13 11.56 4.86
C TYR A 107 -2.30 11.91 3.93
N ARG A 108 -3.54 11.56 4.31
CA ARG A 108 -4.76 11.91 3.56
C ARG A 108 -4.94 13.44 3.35
N GLY A 109 -4.33 14.27 4.19
CA GLY A 109 -4.31 15.72 4.04
C GLY A 109 -3.47 16.23 2.87
N HIS A 110 -2.52 15.44 2.35
CA HIS A 110 -1.63 15.83 1.26
C HIS A 110 -2.23 15.63 -0.13
N CYS A 111 -3.18 14.70 -0.27
CA CYS A 111 -3.87 14.39 -1.54
C CYS A 111 -4.66 15.57 -2.12
N SER A 112 -5.09 16.51 -1.27
CA SER A 112 -5.77 17.73 -1.73
C SER A 112 -4.87 18.62 -2.59
N LYS A 113 -3.55 18.58 -2.40
CA LYS A 113 -2.62 19.29 -3.29
C LYS A 113 -2.60 18.67 -4.68
N ILE A 114 -2.52 17.34 -4.78
CA ILE A 114 -2.54 16.60 -6.05
C ILE A 114 -3.78 16.95 -6.85
N ARG A 115 -4.95 16.86 -6.19
CA ARG A 115 -6.22 17.25 -6.78
C ARG A 115 -6.20 18.70 -7.27
N TYR A 116 -5.68 19.62 -6.45
CA TYR A 116 -5.52 21.01 -6.84
C TYR A 116 -4.64 21.18 -8.10
N HIS A 117 -3.53 20.44 -8.22
CA HIS A 117 -2.67 20.49 -9.40
C HIS A 117 -3.32 19.82 -10.63
N ALA A 118 -4.01 18.70 -10.46
CA ALA A 118 -4.76 18.02 -11.51
C ALA A 118 -5.91 18.89 -12.05
N ASP A 119 -6.67 19.53 -11.15
CA ASP A 119 -7.75 20.46 -11.48
C ASP A 119 -7.20 21.70 -12.21
N ARG A 120 -6.05 22.26 -11.79
CA ARG A 120 -5.40 23.38 -12.50
C ARG A 120 -4.90 23.02 -13.90
N ILE A 121 -4.47 21.78 -14.12
CA ILE A 121 -4.07 21.30 -15.45
C ILE A 121 -5.31 21.04 -16.31
N LYS A 122 -6.40 20.53 -15.70
CA LYS A 122 -7.68 20.26 -16.35
C LYS A 122 -8.39 21.53 -16.83
N GLU A 123 -8.30 22.60 -16.05
CA GLU A 123 -8.96 23.88 -16.34
C GLU A 123 -8.40 24.59 -17.57
N GLY A 124 -7.26 24.14 -18.13
CA GLY A 124 -6.62 24.69 -19.35
C GLY A 124 -6.19 26.16 -19.26
N ASN A 125 -6.59 26.87 -18.22
CA ASN A 125 -6.59 28.32 -18.18
C ASN A 125 -5.43 28.85 -17.34
N LYS A 126 -4.31 29.05 -18.06
CA LYS A 126 -3.27 30.10 -17.93
C LYS A 126 -1.92 29.66 -18.51
N LEU A 127 -1.76 28.36 -18.80
CA LEU A 127 -0.49 27.80 -19.30
C LEU A 127 -0.55 27.47 -20.80
N ASP A 128 -1.75 27.42 -21.42
CA ASP A 128 -1.98 27.12 -22.84
C ASP A 128 -1.13 27.98 -23.80
N TYR A 129 -0.92 29.26 -23.46
CA TYR A 129 -0.07 30.17 -24.24
C TYR A 129 1.42 29.83 -24.18
N LEU A 130 1.89 29.21 -23.09
CA LEU A 130 3.30 28.77 -22.93
C LEU A 130 3.58 27.51 -23.77
N PHE A 131 2.59 26.67 -24.07
CA PHE A 131 2.79 25.46 -24.88
C PHE A 131 2.95 25.77 -26.38
N ARG A 132 2.19 26.76 -26.89
CA ARG A 132 2.28 27.27 -28.27
C ARG A 132 3.63 27.89 -28.62
N ILE A 133 4.33 28.47 -27.65
CA ILE A 133 5.66 29.10 -27.86
C ILE A 133 6.76 28.06 -28.18
N PHE A 134 6.53 26.77 -27.91
CA PHE A 134 7.54 25.71 -28.05
C PHE A 134 7.06 24.51 -28.88
N GLY A 135 6.11 24.71 -29.80
CA GLY A 135 5.74 23.71 -30.82
C GLY A 135 5.03 22.46 -30.32
N ILE A 136 4.47 22.48 -29.11
CA ILE A 136 3.52 21.44 -28.65
C ILE A 136 2.14 22.07 -28.73
N ASP A 137 1.39 21.62 -29.74
CA ASP A 137 0.19 22.29 -30.25
C ASP A 137 -1.08 21.47 -30.03
N SER A 138 -1.03 20.42 -29.21
CA SER A 138 -2.19 19.57 -28.98
C SER A 138 -2.76 19.76 -27.57
N GLU A 139 -3.94 20.36 -27.53
CA GLU A 139 -4.88 20.31 -26.41
C GLU A 139 -5.08 18.86 -25.90
N GLU A 140 -4.85 17.88 -26.78
CA GLU A 140 -4.91 16.45 -26.51
C GLU A 140 -3.81 15.94 -25.56
N GLU A 141 -2.57 16.42 -25.68
CA GLU A 141 -1.49 16.06 -24.75
C GLU A 141 -1.71 16.64 -23.35
N ASN A 142 -2.21 17.88 -23.27
CA ASN A 142 -2.59 18.50 -22.00
C ASN A 142 -3.74 17.75 -21.33
N LYS A 143 -4.76 17.36 -22.11
CA LYS A 143 -5.86 16.52 -21.62
C LYS A 143 -5.37 15.15 -21.15
N LYS A 144 -4.45 14.51 -21.88
CA LYS A 144 -3.85 13.22 -21.47
C LYS A 144 -3.09 13.36 -20.16
N LEU A 145 -2.28 14.39 -19.99
CA LEU A 145 -1.54 14.63 -18.74
C LEU A 145 -2.47 14.89 -17.55
N SER A 146 -3.50 15.72 -17.75
CA SER A 146 -4.51 16.00 -16.73
C SER A 146 -5.25 14.73 -16.30
N ALA A 147 -5.71 13.93 -17.27
CA ALA A 147 -6.41 12.68 -17.00
C ALA A 147 -5.52 11.70 -16.23
N THR A 148 -4.26 11.58 -16.62
CA THR A 148 -3.26 10.76 -15.90
C THR A 148 -3.08 11.23 -14.45
N LEU A 149 -2.95 12.54 -14.20
CA LEU A 149 -2.77 13.06 -12.83
C LEU A 149 -4.02 12.87 -11.97
N LEU A 150 -5.21 12.97 -12.56
CA LEU A 150 -6.47 12.66 -11.88
C LEU A 150 -6.56 11.16 -11.55
N GLU A 151 -6.19 10.29 -12.49
CA GLU A 151 -6.14 8.84 -12.27
C GLU A 151 -5.14 8.47 -11.17
N ILE A 152 -3.99 9.16 -11.11
CA ILE A 152 -3.01 9.02 -10.02
C ILE A 152 -3.65 9.37 -8.67
N TYR A 153 -4.39 10.49 -8.59
CA TYR A 153 -5.11 10.88 -7.36
C TYR A 153 -6.19 9.87 -6.96
N GLU A 154 -7.04 9.45 -7.90
CA GLU A 154 -8.09 8.48 -7.59
C GLU A 154 -7.50 7.16 -7.11
N THR A 155 -6.43 6.69 -7.77
CA THR A 155 -5.72 5.48 -7.39
C THR A 155 -5.01 5.62 -6.05
N GLU A 156 -4.39 6.76 -5.76
CA GLU A 156 -3.74 7.03 -4.46
C GLU A 156 -4.77 7.11 -3.32
N ARG A 157 -5.91 7.78 -3.53
CA ARG A 157 -7.03 7.79 -2.58
C ARG A 157 -7.53 6.37 -2.30
N ASP A 158 -7.69 5.56 -3.34
CA ASP A 158 -8.12 4.17 -3.20
C ASP A 158 -7.02 3.32 -2.53
N HIS A 159 -5.74 3.70 -2.69
CA HIS A 159 -4.61 3.08 -2.01
C HIS A 159 -4.57 3.37 -0.50
N TYR A 160 -4.98 4.56 -0.04
CA TYR A 160 -5.17 4.80 1.39
C TYR A 160 -6.26 3.91 2.00
N LEU A 161 -7.39 3.76 1.29
CA LEU A 161 -8.44 2.82 1.70
C LEU A 161 -7.89 1.38 1.74
N THR A 162 -7.04 1.03 0.78
CA THR A 162 -6.37 -0.27 0.71
C THR A 162 -5.57 -0.57 1.99
N VAL A 163 -4.93 0.41 2.63
CA VAL A 163 -4.18 0.12 3.87
C VAL A 163 -5.09 -0.07 5.08
N HIS A 164 -6.23 0.62 5.17
CA HIS A 164 -7.23 0.29 6.18
C HIS A 164 -7.74 -1.15 6.01
N GLU A 165 -7.96 -1.57 4.76
CA GLU A 165 -8.36 -2.93 4.42
C GLU A 165 -7.25 -3.95 4.74
N VAL A 166 -5.97 -3.62 4.51
CA VAL A 166 -4.82 -4.45 4.95
C VAL A 166 -4.87 -4.65 6.46
N CYS A 167 -5.03 -3.56 7.21
CA CYS A 167 -5.08 -3.59 8.67
C CYS A 167 -6.27 -4.41 9.18
N ASP A 168 -7.44 -4.27 8.56
CA ASP A 168 -8.64 -5.03 8.92
C ASP A 168 -8.47 -6.52 8.61
N ASN A 169 -7.95 -6.86 7.43
CA ASN A 169 -7.69 -8.26 7.06
C ASN A 169 -6.60 -8.88 7.95
N LEU A 170 -5.55 -8.14 8.31
CA LEU A 170 -4.53 -8.61 9.26
C LEU A 170 -5.14 -8.88 10.63
N ARG A 171 -5.98 -7.96 11.13
CA ARG A 171 -6.64 -8.13 12.43
C ARG A 171 -7.57 -9.34 12.43
N LYS A 172 -8.39 -9.50 11.38
CA LYS A 172 -9.25 -10.67 11.18
C LYS A 172 -8.45 -11.98 11.09
N ALA A 173 -7.32 -11.98 10.39
CA ALA A 173 -6.43 -13.14 10.28
C ALA A 173 -5.83 -13.52 11.64
N ILE A 174 -5.31 -12.54 12.37
CA ILE A 174 -4.78 -12.71 13.73
C ILE A 174 -5.85 -13.26 14.66
N ASP A 175 -7.05 -12.67 14.64
CA ASP A 175 -8.15 -13.09 15.50
C ASP A 175 -8.61 -14.51 15.14
N HIS A 176 -8.66 -14.88 13.85
CA HIS A 176 -9.00 -16.26 13.43
C HIS A 176 -7.94 -17.28 13.88
N VAL A 177 -6.63 -16.94 13.82
CA VAL A 177 -5.57 -17.81 14.37
C VAL A 177 -5.71 -17.94 15.89
N HIS A 178 -6.01 -16.84 16.59
CA HIS A 178 -6.16 -16.84 18.03
C HIS A 178 -7.40 -17.61 18.51
N GLU A 179 -8.52 -17.52 17.78
CA GLU A 179 -9.72 -18.33 17.98
C GLU A 179 -9.43 -19.82 17.75
N THR A 180 -8.68 -20.15 16.70
CA THR A 180 -8.27 -21.54 16.40
C THR A 180 -7.44 -22.13 17.54
N LEU A 181 -6.61 -21.32 18.19
CA LEU A 181 -5.83 -21.70 19.35
C LEU A 181 -6.66 -21.93 20.63
N GLY A 182 -7.95 -21.59 20.64
CA GLY A 182 -8.83 -21.70 21.82
C GLY A 182 -9.31 -20.36 22.38
N GLY A 183 -8.88 -19.25 21.80
CA GLY A 183 -9.33 -17.90 22.16
C GLY A 183 -8.56 -17.24 23.33
N PRO A 184 -8.93 -15.99 23.67
CA PRO A 184 -8.21 -15.19 24.66
C PRO A 184 -8.11 -15.87 26.04
N GLY A 185 -6.89 -16.10 26.50
CA GLY A 185 -6.62 -16.68 27.83
C GLY A 185 -6.79 -18.19 27.93
N LEU A 186 -7.15 -18.88 26.84
CA LEU A 186 -7.43 -20.33 26.81
C LEU A 186 -6.66 -21.05 25.69
N ILE A 187 -5.51 -20.52 25.29
CA ILE A 187 -4.65 -21.10 24.26
C ILE A 187 -4.27 -22.54 24.59
N GLN A 188 -4.57 -23.48 23.69
CA GLN A 188 -4.35 -24.92 23.87
C GLN A 188 -3.18 -25.40 23.00
N PRO A 189 -2.11 -25.99 23.58
CA PRO A 189 -0.99 -26.52 22.81
C PRO A 189 -1.41 -27.58 21.77
N GLY A 190 -2.45 -28.37 22.05
CA GLY A 190 -2.99 -29.36 21.11
C GLY A 190 -3.65 -28.76 19.86
N LYS A 191 -3.92 -27.45 19.85
CA LYS A 191 -4.48 -26.71 18.72
C LYS A 191 -3.43 -26.02 17.85
N VAL A 192 -2.16 -26.06 18.25
CA VAL A 192 -1.06 -25.45 17.50
C VAL A 192 -0.93 -25.98 16.08
N PRO A 193 -1.07 -27.29 15.77
CA PRO A 193 -0.98 -27.76 14.39
C PRO A 193 -2.04 -27.14 13.45
N GLU A 194 -3.28 -27.00 13.94
CA GLU A 194 -4.38 -26.39 13.19
C GLU A 194 -4.14 -24.89 12.97
N ALA A 195 -3.73 -24.17 14.03
CA ALA A 195 -3.36 -22.76 13.95
C ALA A 195 -2.13 -22.50 13.06
N ALA A 196 -1.16 -23.41 13.06
CA ALA A 196 0.04 -23.33 12.22
C ALA A 196 -0.30 -23.50 10.73
N ALA A 197 -1.22 -24.41 10.39
CA ALA A 197 -1.70 -24.56 9.02
C ALA A 197 -2.41 -23.28 8.54
N LEU A 198 -3.29 -22.71 9.37
CA LEU A 198 -3.99 -21.47 9.07
C LEU A 198 -3.03 -20.27 8.93
N LEU A 199 -2.09 -20.14 9.85
CA LEU A 199 -1.03 -19.13 9.78
C LEU A 199 -0.19 -19.28 8.51
N SER A 200 0.11 -20.51 8.07
CA SER A 200 0.85 -20.76 6.83
C SER A 200 0.08 -20.28 5.60
N GLU A 201 -1.24 -20.46 5.57
CA GLU A 201 -2.09 -19.95 4.49
C GLU A 201 -2.12 -18.43 4.46
N TYR A 202 -2.34 -17.78 5.61
CA TYR A 202 -2.29 -16.33 5.71
C TYR A 202 -0.91 -15.78 5.37
N GLY A 203 0.16 -16.38 5.89
CA GLY A 203 1.54 -16.00 5.58
C GLY A 203 1.78 -16.00 4.08
N ARG A 204 1.37 -17.04 3.34
CA ARG A 204 1.46 -17.05 1.87
C ARG A 204 0.66 -15.95 1.20
N ALA A 205 -0.55 -15.66 1.68
CA ALA A 205 -1.42 -14.64 1.10
C ALA A 205 -0.85 -13.22 1.33
N PHE A 206 -0.51 -12.88 2.57
CA PHE A 206 0.07 -11.58 2.92
C PHE A 206 1.47 -11.39 2.32
N MET A 207 2.24 -12.46 2.05
CA MET A 207 3.53 -12.38 1.35
C MET A 207 3.38 -11.80 -0.06
N LYS A 208 2.23 -12.03 -0.73
CA LYS A 208 1.95 -11.43 -2.05
C LYS A 208 1.86 -9.91 -1.95
N ILE A 209 1.16 -9.41 -0.92
CA ILE A 209 1.04 -7.98 -0.63
C ILE A 209 2.43 -7.41 -0.31
N GLU A 210 3.17 -8.04 0.60
CA GLU A 210 4.52 -7.63 1.00
C GLU A 210 5.46 -7.52 -0.21
N SER A 211 5.46 -8.55 -1.06
CA SER A 211 6.30 -8.60 -2.27
C SER A 211 5.90 -7.52 -3.28
N ALA A 212 4.60 -7.33 -3.52
CA ALA A 212 4.11 -6.30 -4.42
C ALA A 212 4.46 -4.90 -3.92
N ALA A 213 4.27 -4.64 -2.62
CA ALA A 213 4.60 -3.37 -1.99
C ALA A 213 6.10 -3.07 -2.09
N ASN A 214 6.95 -4.03 -1.72
CA ASN A 214 8.41 -3.88 -1.80
C ASN A 214 8.90 -3.65 -3.23
N HIS A 215 8.33 -4.36 -4.21
CA HIS A 215 8.65 -4.15 -5.62
C HIS A 215 8.29 -2.72 -6.08
N ARG A 216 7.11 -2.21 -5.70
CA ARG A 216 6.67 -0.86 -6.05
C ARG A 216 7.49 0.21 -5.34
N VAL A 217 7.86 0.02 -4.07
CA VAL A 217 8.77 0.90 -3.32
C VAL A 217 10.09 1.06 -4.07
N PHE A 218 10.68 -0.04 -4.56
CA PHE A 218 11.91 0.03 -5.35
C PHE A 218 11.74 0.90 -6.60
N GLN A 219 10.70 0.66 -7.38
CA GLN A 219 10.44 1.42 -8.60
C GLN A 219 10.17 2.90 -8.34
N ILE A 220 9.41 3.23 -7.30
CA ILE A 220 9.11 4.60 -6.92
C ILE A 220 10.39 5.33 -6.48
N ARG A 221 11.26 4.70 -5.70
CA ARG A 221 12.53 5.30 -5.27
C ARG A 221 13.44 5.62 -6.46
N GLU A 222 13.51 4.72 -7.44
CA GLU A 222 14.25 4.98 -8.69
C GLU A 222 13.67 6.16 -9.47
N LEU A 223 12.34 6.26 -9.53
CA LEU A 223 11.66 7.36 -10.19
C LEU A 223 11.87 8.71 -9.48
N ILE A 224 11.79 8.73 -8.14
CA ILE A 224 12.09 9.92 -7.32
C ILE A 224 13.53 10.40 -7.57
N ARG A 225 14.50 9.47 -7.66
CA ARG A 225 15.90 9.80 -7.98
C ARG A 225 16.03 10.37 -9.38
N ALA A 226 15.35 9.79 -10.37
CA ALA A 226 15.35 10.29 -11.74
C ALA A 226 14.68 11.67 -11.88
N LEU A 227 13.78 12.01 -10.95
CA LEU A 227 13.14 13.32 -10.84
C LEU A 227 13.88 14.27 -9.89
N SER A 228 15.10 13.96 -9.43
CA SER A 228 15.91 14.86 -8.59
C SER A 228 17.02 15.49 -9.44
#